data_AF-A0A542YUF5-F1
#
_entry.id   AF-A0A542YUF5-F1
#
_cell.length_a   1.000
_cell.length_b   1.000
_cell.length_c   1.000
_cell.angle_alpha   90.00
_cell.angle_beta   90.00
_cell.angle_gamma   90.00
#
_symmetry.space_group_name_H-M   'P 1'
#
loop_
_entity.id
_entity.type
_entity.pdbx_description
1 polymer ?
#
loop_
_entity_poly.entity_id
_entity_poly.type
_entity_poly.pdbx_seq_one_letter_code
_entity_poly.pdbx_strand_id
1 'polypeptide(L)'
;MAFLAERTGDPDGIARRVRAGEVFLADGTPVVADTAYRPGSSAYLYRDLPEEADVPGELTVLLHDEESGLLAVDKPPFLATMPRGSHVAQTAVVRLRRELGLPDIAPVHRLDRLTSGVLLLTTRREARGAYQQMVQAGGLAKTYLALAPLRADLDLPLTVANRLVKRRGSLQAVVEDGPVNAVTRIELSDTVEHEGLLVGSYRLTPTTGQTHQLRVHLAGLGIPILGDPLYPQVRDVSPGDFGTPLQLLAHAVRFTDPVSGEARVIVSRRELPIAGANDGAVSVADGGL
;
A
#
# COMPACT_ATOMS: atom_id res chain seq x y z
N MET A 1 -33.38 -17.26 -9.13
CA MET A 1 -33.42 -16.25 -8.04
C MET A 1 -33.20 -16.84 -6.65
N ALA A 2 -34.07 -17.71 -6.15
CA ALA A 2 -34.01 -18.24 -4.77
C ALA A 2 -32.64 -18.82 -4.35
N PHE A 3 -32.01 -19.61 -5.24
CA PHE A 3 -30.68 -20.17 -5.02
C PHE A 3 -29.59 -19.10 -4.76
N LEU A 4 -29.60 -18.00 -5.53
CA LEU A 4 -28.62 -16.92 -5.37
C LEU A 4 -28.85 -16.14 -4.08
N ALA A 5 -30.12 -15.90 -3.72
CA ALA A 5 -30.50 -15.25 -2.48
C ALA A 5 -30.06 -16.06 -1.25
N GLU A 6 -30.29 -17.37 -1.25
CA GLU A 6 -29.83 -18.28 -0.20
C GLU A 6 -28.30 -18.30 -0.08
N ARG A 7 -27.60 -18.38 -1.22
CA ARG A 7 -26.13 -18.48 -1.22
C ARG A 7 -25.42 -17.21 -0.76
N THR A 8 -26.03 -16.05 -0.98
CA THR A 8 -25.47 -14.73 -0.64
C THR A 8 -25.99 -14.17 0.67
N GLY A 9 -27.15 -14.66 1.17
CA GLY A 9 -27.80 -14.12 2.36
C GLY A 9 -28.41 -12.73 2.15
N ASP A 10 -28.55 -12.27 0.90
CA ASP A 10 -29.05 -10.94 0.53
C ASP A 10 -30.09 -11.05 -0.61
N PRO A 11 -31.34 -11.44 -0.29
CA PRO A 11 -32.39 -11.64 -1.29
C PRO A 11 -32.73 -10.35 -2.06
N ASP A 12 -32.78 -9.22 -1.35
CA ASP A 12 -33.15 -7.93 -1.93
C ASP A 12 -32.04 -7.39 -2.85
N GLY A 13 -30.77 -7.51 -2.44
CA GLY A 13 -29.64 -7.15 -3.29
C GLY A 13 -29.54 -8.01 -4.55
N ILE A 14 -29.80 -9.32 -4.46
CA ILE A 14 -29.87 -10.20 -5.64
C ILE A 14 -31.03 -9.80 -6.56
N ALA A 15 -32.21 -9.49 -6.03
CA ALA A 15 -33.35 -9.03 -6.83
C ALA A 15 -33.09 -7.70 -7.53
N ARG A 16 -32.36 -6.78 -6.89
CA ARG A 16 -31.90 -5.52 -7.50
C ARG A 16 -30.91 -5.79 -8.64
N ARG A 17 -29.86 -6.57 -8.39
CA ARG A 17 -28.80 -6.87 -9.37
C ARG A 17 -29.32 -7.59 -10.62
N VAL A 18 -30.24 -8.54 -10.44
CA VAL A 18 -30.85 -9.25 -11.58
C VAL A 18 -31.73 -8.31 -12.40
N ARG A 19 -32.50 -7.41 -11.78
CA ARG A 19 -33.25 -6.37 -12.51
C ARG A 19 -32.35 -5.39 -13.25
N ALA A 20 -31.17 -5.10 -12.69
CA ALA A 20 -30.17 -4.23 -13.31
C ALA A 20 -29.33 -4.94 -14.40
N GLY A 21 -29.48 -6.25 -14.59
CA GLY A 21 -28.69 -7.02 -15.57
C GLY A 21 -27.23 -7.23 -15.15
N GLU A 22 -26.92 -7.23 -13.86
CA GLU A 22 -25.56 -7.26 -13.31
C GLU A 22 -25.09 -8.66 -12.89
N VAL A 23 -25.90 -9.68 -13.18
CA VAL A 23 -25.59 -11.08 -12.87
C VAL A 23 -25.50 -11.84 -14.19
N PHE A 24 -24.42 -12.59 -14.40
CA PHE A 24 -24.13 -13.27 -15.67
C PHE A 24 -23.85 -14.74 -15.46
N LEU A 25 -24.23 -15.59 -16.40
CA LEU A 25 -23.75 -16.96 -16.51
C LEU A 25 -22.31 -16.99 -17.06
N ALA A 26 -21.66 -18.14 -16.99
CA ALA A 26 -20.29 -18.32 -17.47
C ALA A 26 -20.08 -18.01 -18.96
N ASP A 27 -21.14 -18.08 -19.76
CA ASP A 27 -21.14 -17.73 -21.19
C ASP A 27 -21.43 -16.24 -21.44
N GLY A 28 -21.59 -15.43 -20.39
CA GLY A 28 -21.91 -14.00 -20.48
C GLY A 28 -23.41 -13.70 -20.61
N THR A 29 -24.30 -14.70 -20.58
CA THR A 29 -25.75 -14.49 -20.64
C THR A 29 -26.24 -13.85 -19.33
N PRO A 30 -26.99 -12.74 -19.37
CA PRO A 30 -27.59 -12.16 -18.17
C PRO A 30 -28.57 -13.14 -17.49
N VAL A 31 -28.46 -13.27 -16.18
CA VAL A 31 -29.44 -13.98 -15.35
C VAL A 31 -30.65 -13.08 -15.16
N VAL A 32 -31.81 -13.59 -15.53
CA VAL A 32 -33.14 -12.98 -15.35
C VAL A 32 -33.98 -13.78 -14.34
N ALA A 33 -35.13 -13.25 -13.94
CA ALA A 33 -35.94 -13.82 -12.87
C ALA A 33 -36.36 -15.28 -13.13
N ASP A 34 -36.63 -15.62 -14.39
CA ASP A 34 -37.04 -16.93 -14.91
C ASP A 34 -35.88 -17.82 -15.37
N THR A 35 -34.63 -17.38 -15.21
CA THR A 35 -33.47 -18.21 -15.54
C THR A 35 -33.49 -19.49 -14.69
N ALA A 36 -33.64 -20.64 -15.39
CA ALA A 36 -33.70 -21.95 -14.76
C ALA A 36 -32.37 -22.28 -14.06
N TYR A 37 -32.47 -22.80 -12.84
CA TYR A 37 -31.32 -23.32 -12.11
C TYR A 37 -30.77 -24.57 -12.82
N ARG A 38 -29.46 -24.58 -13.07
CA ARG A 38 -28.75 -25.74 -13.64
C ARG A 38 -27.63 -26.18 -12.67
N PRO A 39 -27.70 -27.39 -12.10
CA PRO A 39 -26.63 -27.92 -11.28
C PRO A 39 -25.28 -27.88 -12.01
N GLY A 40 -24.23 -27.42 -11.32
CA GLY A 40 -22.88 -27.29 -11.88
C GLY A 40 -22.63 -26.04 -12.73
N SER A 41 -23.62 -25.16 -12.88
CA SER A 41 -23.43 -23.85 -13.54
C SER A 41 -22.81 -22.82 -12.59
N SER A 42 -22.10 -21.84 -13.17
CA SER A 42 -21.56 -20.68 -12.46
C SER A 42 -22.36 -19.43 -12.81
N ALA A 43 -22.69 -18.65 -11.79
CA ALA A 43 -23.19 -17.29 -11.93
C ALA A 43 -22.17 -16.31 -11.34
N TYR A 44 -21.89 -15.26 -12.08
CA TYR A 44 -20.99 -14.18 -11.73
C TYR A 44 -21.84 -12.97 -11.34
N LEU A 45 -21.58 -12.44 -10.14
CA LEU A 45 -22.16 -11.19 -9.67
C LEU A 45 -21.03 -10.32 -9.14
N TYR A 46 -21.01 -9.06 -9.54
CA TYR A 46 -20.04 -8.10 -9.00
C TYR A 46 -20.54 -7.63 -7.64
N ARG A 47 -19.63 -7.50 -6.67
CA ARG A 47 -19.97 -6.88 -5.38
C ARG A 47 -20.16 -5.39 -5.61
N ASP A 48 -21.11 -4.79 -4.89
CA ASP A 48 -21.22 -3.34 -4.84
C ASP A 48 -19.86 -2.79 -4.38
N LEU A 49 -19.37 -1.79 -5.11
CA LEU A 49 -18.18 -1.08 -4.70
C LEU A 49 -18.53 -0.35 -3.40
N PRO A 50 -17.73 -0.50 -2.33
CA PRO A 50 -17.91 0.33 -1.15
C PRO A 50 -17.76 1.80 -1.54
N GLU A 51 -18.49 2.69 -0.88
CA GLU A 51 -18.25 4.12 -0.99
C GLU A 51 -16.87 4.41 -0.38
N GLU A 52 -15.90 4.75 -1.24
CA GLU A 52 -14.52 4.98 -0.86
C GLU A 52 -14.24 6.48 -0.85
N ALA A 53 -13.74 6.99 0.28
CA ALA A 53 -13.22 8.34 0.34
C ALA A 53 -12.11 8.54 -0.69
N ASP A 54 -12.14 9.65 -1.42
CA ASP A 54 -11.08 10.00 -2.35
C ASP A 54 -9.77 10.23 -1.58
N VAL A 55 -8.79 9.37 -1.85
CA VAL A 55 -7.48 9.48 -1.22
C VAL A 55 -6.71 10.65 -1.84
N PRO A 56 -6.28 11.63 -1.04
CA PRO A 56 -5.57 12.81 -1.55
C PRO A 56 -4.17 12.46 -2.05
N GLY A 57 -3.65 13.31 -2.93
CA GLY A 57 -2.31 13.20 -3.48
C GLY A 57 -2.25 12.49 -4.83
N GLU A 58 -1.27 12.91 -5.63
CA GLU A 58 -1.02 12.41 -6.98
C GLU A 58 -0.10 11.18 -6.99
N LEU A 59 -0.33 10.29 -7.95
CA LEU A 59 0.58 9.21 -8.32
C LEU A 59 1.54 9.70 -9.40
N THR A 60 2.66 10.31 -8.98
CA THR A 60 3.65 10.81 -9.93
C THR A 60 4.41 9.66 -10.59
N VAL A 61 4.46 9.62 -11.91
CA VAL A 61 5.31 8.67 -12.66
C VAL A 61 6.78 9.10 -12.53
N LEU A 62 7.61 8.20 -12.00
CA LEU A 62 9.07 8.39 -11.85
C LEU A 62 9.83 7.83 -13.05
N LEU A 63 9.36 6.71 -13.60
CA LEU A 63 9.89 6.06 -14.78
C LEU A 63 8.77 5.27 -15.45
N HIS A 64 8.67 5.33 -16.77
CA HIS A 64 7.87 4.42 -17.58
C HIS A 64 8.74 3.94 -18.74
N ASP A 65 9.11 2.66 -18.72
CA ASP A 65 9.91 2.01 -19.73
C ASP A 65 9.04 0.98 -20.46
N GLU A 66 8.63 1.33 -21.68
CA GLU A 66 7.73 0.51 -22.50
C GLU A 66 8.40 -0.78 -23.01
N GLU A 67 9.73 -0.76 -23.19
CA GLU A 67 10.48 -1.89 -23.73
C GLU A 67 10.60 -3.01 -22.70
N SER A 68 11.00 -2.68 -21.47
CA SER A 68 11.01 -3.63 -20.35
C SER A 68 9.61 -3.88 -19.78
N GLY A 69 8.70 -2.92 -19.93
CA GLY A 69 7.39 -2.91 -19.30
C GLY A 69 7.45 -2.52 -17.83
N LEU A 70 8.50 -1.85 -17.39
CA LEU A 70 8.67 -1.31 -16.04
C LEU A 70 7.93 0.01 -15.89
N LEU A 71 7.20 0.15 -14.79
CA LEU A 71 6.63 1.42 -14.35
C LEU A 71 7.03 1.65 -12.90
N ALA A 72 7.63 2.80 -12.61
CA ALA A 72 7.88 3.24 -11.25
C ALA A 72 7.08 4.51 -10.96
N VAL A 73 6.39 4.53 -9.82
CA VAL A 73 5.59 5.67 -9.39
C VAL A 73 5.94 6.07 -7.97
N ASP A 74 5.65 7.33 -7.64
CA ASP A 74 5.76 7.86 -6.30
C ASP A 74 4.38 7.82 -5.61
N LYS A 75 4.13 6.75 -4.85
CA LYS A 75 2.83 6.51 -4.23
C LYS A 75 2.57 7.52 -3.09
N PRO A 76 1.43 8.23 -3.07
CA PRO A 76 1.06 9.06 -1.93
C PRO A 76 0.79 8.21 -0.68
N PRO A 77 0.83 8.81 0.53
CA PRO A 77 0.35 8.15 1.73
C PRO A 77 -1.15 7.80 1.61
N PHE A 78 -1.65 6.95 2.50
CA PHE A 78 -3.05 6.51 2.59
C PHE A 78 -3.61 5.71 1.40
N LEU A 79 -2.94 5.70 0.25
CA LEU A 79 -3.36 4.95 -0.93
C LEU A 79 -2.89 3.49 -0.85
N ALA A 80 -3.83 2.54 -0.93
CA ALA A 80 -3.48 1.13 -0.96
C ALA A 80 -2.82 0.75 -2.30
N THR A 81 -1.86 -0.17 -2.27
CA THR A 81 -1.20 -0.64 -3.52
C THR A 81 -2.18 -1.39 -4.44
N MET A 82 -2.97 -2.30 -3.87
CA MET A 82 -3.88 -3.20 -4.58
C MET A 82 -5.26 -3.28 -3.92
N PRO A 83 -6.31 -3.63 -4.69
CA PRO A 83 -7.64 -3.88 -4.14
C PRO A 83 -7.63 -4.91 -3.01
N ARG A 84 -8.12 -4.53 -1.84
CA ARG A 84 -8.35 -5.40 -0.68
C ARG A 84 -9.41 -4.83 0.24
N GLY A 85 -10.33 -5.68 0.68
CA GLY A 85 -11.34 -5.32 1.68
C GLY A 85 -12.22 -4.17 1.17
N SER A 86 -12.29 -3.09 1.94
CA SER A 86 -13.03 -1.87 1.62
C SER A 86 -12.35 -0.95 0.61
N HIS A 87 -11.09 -1.20 0.23
CA HIS A 87 -10.38 -0.40 -0.78
C HIS A 87 -10.32 -1.18 -2.08
N VAL A 88 -11.13 -0.79 -3.06
CA VAL A 88 -11.26 -1.45 -4.35
C VAL A 88 -10.86 -0.47 -5.46
N ALA A 89 -11.53 0.67 -5.56
CA ALA A 89 -11.28 1.67 -6.61
C ALA A 89 -10.11 2.60 -6.26
N GLN A 90 -9.93 2.98 -4.99
CA GLN A 90 -8.92 3.93 -4.52
C GLN A 90 -7.61 3.21 -4.21
N THR A 91 -7.04 2.58 -5.24
CA THR A 91 -5.75 1.87 -5.14
C THR A 91 -4.82 2.28 -6.27
N ALA A 92 -3.51 2.23 -6.02
CA ALA A 92 -2.49 2.63 -7.00
C ALA A 92 -2.67 1.90 -8.33
N VAL A 93 -2.90 0.58 -8.30
CA VAL A 93 -3.09 -0.19 -9.53
C VAL A 93 -4.37 0.20 -10.27
N VAL A 94 -5.50 0.40 -9.58
CA VAL A 94 -6.75 0.74 -10.27
C VAL A 94 -6.69 2.15 -10.85
N ARG A 95 -6.15 3.12 -10.11
CA ARG A 95 -5.94 4.49 -10.59
C ARG A 95 -5.03 4.52 -11.82
N LEU A 96 -3.83 3.91 -11.74
CA LEU A 96 -2.89 3.89 -12.86
C LEU A 96 -3.44 3.18 -14.11
N ARG A 97 -4.18 2.08 -13.95
CA ARG A 97 -4.83 1.41 -15.09
C ARG A 97 -5.79 2.33 -15.84
N ARG A 98 -6.54 3.16 -15.10
CA ARG A 98 -7.51 4.10 -15.66
C ARG A 98 -6.81 5.32 -16.26
N GLU A 99 -5.89 5.93 -15.51
CA GLU A 99 -5.17 7.14 -15.91
C GLU A 99 -4.26 6.92 -17.12
N LEU A 100 -3.58 5.76 -17.19
CA LEU A 100 -2.65 5.45 -18.28
C LEU A 100 -3.28 4.61 -19.39
N GLY A 101 -4.51 4.10 -19.22
CA GLY A 101 -5.14 3.20 -20.19
C GLY A 101 -4.44 1.84 -20.32
N LEU A 102 -3.70 1.40 -19.30
CA LEU A 102 -2.88 0.19 -19.31
C LEU A 102 -3.49 -0.89 -18.40
N PRO A 103 -4.38 -1.79 -18.89
CA PRO A 103 -5.14 -2.71 -18.06
C PRO A 103 -4.29 -3.80 -17.39
N ASP A 104 -3.11 -4.09 -17.94
CA ASP A 104 -2.21 -5.12 -17.46
C ASP A 104 -1.23 -4.64 -16.36
N ILE A 105 -1.40 -3.41 -15.84
CA ILE A 105 -0.58 -2.94 -14.72
C ILE A 105 -0.69 -3.91 -13.53
N ALA A 106 0.44 -4.36 -13.00
CA ALA A 106 0.51 -5.23 -11.83
C ALA A 106 1.71 -4.87 -10.95
N PRO A 107 1.60 -4.99 -9.62
CA PRO A 107 2.67 -4.59 -8.71
C PRO A 107 3.84 -5.57 -8.75
N VAL A 108 5.07 -5.05 -8.75
CA VAL A 108 6.30 -5.85 -8.56
C VAL A 108 6.51 -6.16 -7.08
N HIS A 109 6.29 -5.15 -6.23
CA HIS A 109 6.23 -5.29 -4.77
C HIS A 109 5.06 -4.47 -4.23
N ARG A 110 4.82 -4.53 -2.92
CA ARG A 110 3.75 -3.77 -2.28
C ARG A 110 4.33 -2.80 -1.26
N LEU A 111 3.69 -1.64 -1.14
CA LEU A 111 3.80 -0.77 0.00
C LEU A 111 2.51 -0.87 0.84
N ASP A 112 2.65 -0.75 2.16
CA ASP A 112 1.51 -0.62 3.05
C ASP A 112 0.71 0.63 2.70
N ARG A 113 -0.59 0.63 3.02
CA ARG A 113 -1.52 1.74 2.71
C ARG A 113 -0.96 3.10 3.13
N LEU A 114 -0.41 3.17 4.34
CA LEU A 114 0.08 4.42 4.94
C LEU A 114 1.46 4.86 4.43
N THR A 115 2.27 3.93 3.91
CA THR A 115 3.65 4.21 3.47
C THR A 115 3.65 4.90 2.11
N SER A 116 4.34 6.04 1.98
CA SER A 116 4.53 6.73 0.70
C SER A 116 5.84 6.29 0.02
N GLY A 117 6.04 6.72 -1.23
CA GLY A 117 7.31 6.60 -1.94
C GLY A 117 7.29 5.62 -3.10
N VAL A 118 8.49 5.16 -3.50
CA VAL A 118 8.70 4.38 -4.72
C VAL A 118 7.96 3.05 -4.69
N LEU A 119 7.07 2.88 -5.66
CA LEU A 119 6.38 1.63 -5.96
C LEU A 119 6.71 1.20 -7.38
N LEU A 120 7.27 0.00 -7.53
CA LEU A 120 7.49 -0.63 -8.83
C LEU A 120 6.28 -1.46 -9.27
N LEU A 121 5.91 -1.31 -10.53
CA LEU A 121 4.87 -2.01 -11.25
C LEU A 121 5.40 -2.51 -12.59
N THR A 122 4.69 -3.45 -13.17
CA THR A 122 4.84 -3.88 -14.56
C THR A 122 3.61 -3.43 -15.33
N THR A 123 3.76 -3.03 -16.58
CA THR A 123 2.65 -2.57 -17.44
C THR A 123 2.14 -3.67 -18.37
N ARG A 124 2.92 -4.74 -18.56
CA ARG A 124 2.63 -5.87 -19.47
C ARG A 124 2.59 -7.19 -18.72
N ARG A 125 1.78 -8.13 -19.19
CA ARG A 125 1.59 -9.43 -18.53
C ARG A 125 2.86 -10.28 -18.56
N GLU A 126 3.61 -10.20 -19.65
CA GLU A 126 4.79 -11.02 -19.95
C GLU A 126 5.97 -10.64 -19.04
N ALA A 127 6.08 -9.36 -18.66
CA ALA A 127 7.13 -8.86 -17.77
C ALA A 127 6.97 -9.33 -16.32
N ARG A 128 5.73 -9.60 -15.86
CA ARG A 128 5.40 -9.89 -14.45
C ARG A 128 6.28 -10.98 -13.84
N GLY A 129 6.48 -12.08 -14.58
CA GLY A 129 7.22 -13.24 -14.08
C GLY A 129 8.67 -12.92 -13.74
N ALA A 130 9.35 -12.20 -14.64
CA ALA A 130 10.76 -11.83 -14.47
C ALA A 130 10.97 -10.93 -13.25
N TYR A 131 10.17 -9.87 -13.10
CA TYR A 131 10.28 -8.98 -11.94
C TYR A 131 9.88 -9.66 -10.62
N GLN A 132 8.87 -10.53 -10.61
CA GLN A 132 8.50 -11.28 -9.41
C GLN A 132 9.62 -12.22 -8.96
N GLN A 133 10.26 -12.93 -9.89
CA GLN A 133 11.40 -13.80 -9.59
C GLN A 133 12.59 -13.00 -9.05
N MET A 134 12.91 -11.85 -9.67
CA MET A 134 13.96 -10.96 -9.19
C MET A 134 13.73 -10.55 -7.72
N VAL A 135 12.51 -10.15 -7.36
CA VAL A 135 12.18 -9.77 -5.98
C VAL A 135 12.26 -10.96 -5.03
N GLN A 136 11.75 -12.13 -5.43
CA GLN A 136 11.80 -13.35 -4.63
C GLN A 136 13.24 -13.82 -4.36
N ALA A 137 14.14 -13.61 -5.32
CA ALA A 137 15.57 -13.89 -5.19
C ALA A 137 16.34 -12.82 -4.39
N GLY A 138 15.67 -11.78 -3.88
CA GLY A 138 16.30 -10.70 -3.11
C GLY A 138 17.01 -9.65 -3.97
N GLY A 139 16.76 -9.61 -5.29
CA GLY A 139 17.39 -8.68 -6.23
C GLY A 139 16.90 -7.24 -6.16
N LEU A 140 16.06 -6.89 -5.18
CA LEU A 140 15.53 -5.55 -4.97
C LEU A 140 16.04 -4.98 -3.65
N ALA A 141 17.10 -4.17 -3.72
CA ALA A 141 17.59 -3.41 -2.59
C ALA A 141 16.68 -2.19 -2.33
N LYS A 142 16.26 -2.00 -1.08
CA LYS A 142 15.31 -0.95 -0.70
C LYS A 142 15.92 -0.07 0.37
N THR A 143 15.71 1.23 0.24
CA THR A 143 16.09 2.23 1.24
C THR A 143 14.85 3.01 1.61
N TYR A 144 14.58 3.07 2.91
CA TYR A 144 13.51 3.87 3.48
C TYR A 144 14.10 4.97 4.34
N LEU A 145 13.37 6.08 4.43
CA LEU A 145 13.62 7.14 5.41
C LEU A 145 12.44 7.19 6.38
N ALA A 146 12.70 7.45 7.65
CA ALA A 146 11.66 7.62 8.65
C ALA A 146 11.97 8.74 9.64
N LEU A 147 10.96 9.51 10.04
CA LEU A 147 11.07 10.39 11.21
C LEU A 147 10.59 9.64 12.47
N ALA A 148 11.39 9.66 13.52
CA ALA A 148 11.09 9.03 14.80
C ALA A 148 11.78 9.77 15.98
N PRO A 149 11.35 9.55 17.24
CA PRO A 149 11.98 10.17 18.40
C PRO A 149 13.48 9.88 18.48
N LEU A 150 14.26 10.85 18.98
CA LEU A 150 15.67 10.65 19.28
C LEU A 150 15.85 9.85 20.58
N ARG A 151 16.70 8.82 20.52
CA ARG A 151 17.19 8.08 21.69
C ARG A 151 18.72 8.08 21.66
N ALA A 152 19.34 8.84 22.56
CA ALA A 152 20.80 8.94 22.66
C ALA A 152 21.46 7.65 23.20
N ASP A 153 20.67 6.78 23.84
CA ASP A 153 21.11 5.50 24.39
C ASP A 153 21.08 4.34 23.36
N LEU A 154 20.60 4.58 22.13
CA LEU A 154 20.71 3.61 21.05
C LEU A 154 22.09 3.69 20.40
N ASP A 155 22.82 2.59 20.42
CA ASP A 155 24.08 2.44 19.69
C ASP A 155 23.79 2.21 18.20
N LEU A 156 23.78 3.30 17.43
CA LEU A 156 23.52 3.29 15.98
C LEU A 156 24.82 3.45 15.19
N PRO A 157 25.00 2.72 14.08
CA PRO A 157 24.00 1.89 13.41
C PRO A 157 23.83 0.51 14.04
N LEU A 158 22.61 -0.03 13.99
CA LEU A 158 22.31 -1.38 14.48
C LEU A 158 21.47 -2.19 13.50
N THR A 159 21.46 -3.50 13.69
CA THR A 159 20.59 -4.42 12.94
C THR A 159 19.56 -5.03 13.87
N VAL A 160 18.28 -4.83 13.57
CA VAL A 160 17.18 -5.53 14.25
C VAL A 160 16.85 -6.78 13.45
N ALA A 161 16.90 -7.93 14.12
CA ALA A 161 16.59 -9.23 13.56
C ALA A 161 15.61 -9.97 14.49
N ASN A 162 14.38 -10.19 14.04
CA ASN A 162 13.37 -10.90 14.83
C ASN A 162 12.40 -11.70 13.94
N ARG A 163 11.51 -12.47 14.58
CA ARG A 163 10.42 -13.16 13.91
C ARG A 163 9.14 -12.34 14.06
N LEU A 164 8.62 -11.86 12.93
CA LEU A 164 7.36 -11.15 12.86
C LEU A 164 6.23 -12.08 12.42
N VAL A 165 5.12 -12.00 13.13
CA VAL A 165 3.91 -12.77 12.86
C VAL A 165 2.72 -11.83 12.66
N LYS A 166 2.06 -11.95 11.50
CA LYS A 166 0.83 -11.24 11.17
C LYS A 166 -0.36 -12.19 11.22
N ARG A 167 -1.14 -12.13 12.31
CA ARG A 167 -2.37 -12.93 12.45
C ARG A 167 -3.52 -12.31 11.64
N ARG A 168 -4.37 -13.17 11.06
CA ARG A 168 -5.60 -12.73 10.38
C ARG A 168 -6.51 -12.03 11.39
N GLY A 169 -7.08 -10.88 11.00
CA GLY A 169 -7.96 -10.07 11.86
C GLY A 169 -7.22 -9.11 12.79
N SER A 170 -5.91 -9.29 13.02
CA SER A 170 -5.12 -8.33 13.80
C SER A 170 -4.73 -7.13 12.94
N LEU A 171 -4.80 -5.91 13.49
CA LEU A 171 -4.27 -4.70 12.86
C LEU A 171 -2.74 -4.63 12.96
N GLN A 172 -2.16 -5.16 14.04
CA GLN A 172 -0.70 -5.19 14.24
C GLN A 172 -0.10 -6.57 13.82
N ALA A 173 1.11 -6.54 13.27
CA ALA A 173 2.07 -7.64 13.39
C ALA A 173 2.81 -7.52 14.73
N VAL A 174 3.21 -8.67 15.29
CA VAL A 174 3.91 -8.76 16.59
C VAL A 174 5.23 -9.51 16.46
N VAL A 175 6.13 -9.28 17.40
CA VAL A 175 7.37 -10.06 17.57
C VAL A 175 7.05 -11.31 18.38
N GLU A 176 7.56 -12.46 17.96
CA GLU A 176 7.47 -13.73 18.66
C GLU A 176 8.82 -14.45 18.67
N ASP A 177 8.95 -15.45 19.53
CA ASP A 177 10.07 -16.37 19.48
C ASP A 177 10.05 -17.24 18.22
N GLY A 178 11.24 -17.62 17.74
CA GLY A 178 11.44 -18.54 16.62
C GLY A 178 12.42 -18.01 15.56
N PRO A 179 12.51 -18.68 14.40
CA PRO A 179 13.45 -18.31 13.35
C PRO A 179 13.21 -16.90 12.82
N VAL A 180 14.27 -16.10 12.73
CA VAL A 180 14.25 -14.75 12.19
C VAL A 180 13.69 -14.75 10.77
N ASN A 181 12.70 -13.89 10.52
CA ASN A 181 12.13 -13.68 9.19
C ASN A 181 12.10 -12.19 8.80
N ALA A 182 12.57 -11.30 9.69
CA ALA A 182 12.57 -9.87 9.50
C ALA A 182 13.92 -9.29 9.94
N VAL A 183 14.65 -8.68 9.01
CA VAL A 183 15.96 -8.06 9.27
C VAL A 183 16.01 -6.67 8.66
N THR A 184 16.38 -5.68 9.47
CA THR A 184 16.51 -4.27 9.06
C THR A 184 17.77 -3.67 9.67
N ARG A 185 18.62 -3.08 8.84
CA ARG A 185 19.69 -2.17 9.31
C ARG A 185 19.11 -0.77 9.50
N ILE A 186 19.43 -0.15 10.64
CA ILE A 186 18.90 1.15 11.07
C ILE A 186 20.08 2.08 11.34
N GLU A 187 20.02 3.26 10.72
CA GLU A 187 21.05 4.28 10.76
C GLU A 187 20.40 5.63 11.06
N LEU A 188 20.85 6.34 12.10
CA LEU A 188 20.53 7.77 12.24
C LEU A 188 21.31 8.51 11.15
N SER A 189 20.59 9.14 10.22
CA SER A 189 21.20 9.89 9.11
C SER A 189 21.31 11.37 9.41
N ASP A 190 20.29 11.94 10.05
CA ASP A 190 20.24 13.37 10.38
C ASP A 190 19.25 13.62 11.55
N THR A 191 19.13 14.86 11.97
CA THR A 191 18.09 15.34 12.88
C THR A 191 17.29 16.46 12.22
N VAL A 192 15.98 16.49 12.42
CA VAL A 192 15.06 17.44 11.79
C VAL A 192 14.12 18.01 12.84
N GLU A 193 13.76 19.28 12.74
CA GLU A 193 12.70 19.86 13.56
C GLU A 193 11.33 19.52 12.95
N HIS A 194 10.44 18.95 13.77
CA HIS A 194 9.09 18.58 13.36
C HIS A 194 8.12 18.91 14.50
N GLU A 195 7.12 19.74 14.20
CA GLU A 195 6.12 20.21 15.19
C GLU A 195 6.76 20.81 16.47
N GLY A 196 7.87 21.54 16.32
CA GLY A 196 8.59 22.17 17.43
C GLY A 196 9.44 21.22 18.29
N LEU A 197 9.62 19.96 17.85
CA LEU A 197 10.48 18.97 18.50
C LEU A 197 11.61 18.54 17.56
N LEU A 198 12.81 18.36 18.12
CA LEU A 198 13.93 17.76 17.40
C LEU A 198 13.75 16.24 17.34
N VAL A 199 13.66 15.69 16.13
CA VAL A 199 13.44 14.26 15.87
C VAL A 199 14.56 13.70 15.00
N GLY A 200 14.73 12.37 15.02
CA GLY A 200 15.72 11.70 14.20
C GLY A 200 15.18 11.38 12.82
N SER A 201 16.00 11.60 11.79
CA SER A 201 15.81 11.09 10.43
C SER A 201 16.62 9.82 10.27
N TYR A 202 15.92 8.69 10.18
CA TYR A 202 16.51 7.36 10.14
C TYR A 202 16.50 6.79 8.73
N ARG A 203 17.63 6.27 8.28
CA ARG A 203 17.75 5.42 7.10
C ARG A 203 17.54 3.98 7.52
N LEU A 204 16.61 3.32 6.84
CA LEU A 204 16.25 1.91 7.09
C LEU A 204 16.53 1.10 5.83
N THR A 205 17.32 0.05 5.96
CA THR A 205 17.70 -0.84 4.86
C THR A 205 17.25 -2.27 5.20
N PRO A 206 15.99 -2.65 4.87
CA PRO A 206 15.50 -3.99 5.12
C PRO A 206 15.98 -4.99 4.06
N THR A 207 16.48 -6.13 4.50
CA THR A 207 16.84 -7.27 3.62
C THR A 207 15.66 -8.24 3.42
N THR A 208 14.59 -8.06 4.19
CA THR A 208 13.33 -8.84 4.12
C THR A 208 12.14 -7.91 3.83
N GLY A 209 10.91 -8.44 3.83
CA GLY A 209 9.71 -7.69 3.44
C GLY A 209 8.44 -8.08 4.21
N GLN A 210 8.55 -8.30 5.52
CA GLN A 210 7.40 -8.67 6.35
C GLN A 210 6.43 -7.50 6.51
N THR A 211 5.13 -7.80 6.68
CA THR A 211 4.10 -6.79 6.90
C THR A 211 4.43 -5.94 8.12
N HIS A 212 4.39 -4.61 7.98
CA HIS A 212 4.72 -3.63 9.01
C HIS A 212 6.15 -3.75 9.59
N GLN A 213 7.08 -4.44 8.93
CA GLN A 213 8.41 -4.74 9.47
C GLN A 213 9.12 -3.53 10.08
N LEU A 214 9.25 -2.45 9.31
CA LEU A 214 9.97 -1.24 9.74
C LEU A 214 9.30 -0.57 10.94
N ARG A 215 7.96 -0.55 10.93
CA ARG A 215 7.13 0.04 11.98
C ARG A 215 7.28 -0.73 13.30
N VAL A 216 7.24 -2.07 13.24
CA VAL A 216 7.46 -2.93 14.40
C VAL A 216 8.89 -2.80 14.93
N HIS A 217 9.89 -2.77 14.04
CA HIS A 217 11.29 -2.65 14.44
C HIS A 217 11.57 -1.35 15.17
N LEU A 218 11.13 -0.21 14.63
CA LEU A 218 11.33 1.09 15.27
C LEU A 218 10.54 1.22 16.58
N ALA A 219 9.29 0.75 16.61
CA ALA A 219 8.51 0.71 17.84
C ALA A 219 9.13 -0.19 18.92
N GLY A 220 9.68 -1.35 18.54
CA GLY A 220 10.38 -2.25 19.47
C GLY A 220 11.67 -1.68 20.04
N LEU A 221 12.29 -0.72 19.34
CA LEU A 221 13.40 0.08 19.84
C LEU A 221 12.93 1.30 20.64
N GLY A 222 11.65 1.43 20.96
CA GLY A 222 11.12 2.60 21.69
C GLY A 222 11.19 3.92 20.92
N ILE A 223 11.42 3.87 19.60
CA ILE A 223 11.45 5.02 18.69
C ILE A 223 10.38 4.84 17.59
N PRO A 224 9.08 4.74 17.94
CA PRO A 224 8.02 4.51 16.95
C PRO A 224 7.99 5.62 15.90
N ILE A 225 7.71 5.25 14.66
CA ILE A 225 7.65 6.20 13.54
C ILE A 225 6.54 7.23 13.81
N LEU A 226 6.85 8.51 13.57
CA LEU A 226 5.87 9.59 13.75
C LEU A 226 4.67 9.41 12.83
N GLY A 227 3.48 9.74 13.35
CA GLY A 227 2.23 9.56 12.63
C GLY A 227 1.75 8.11 12.52
N ASP A 228 2.42 7.12 13.11
CA ASP A 228 1.97 5.73 13.06
C ASP A 228 0.68 5.51 13.90
N PRO A 229 -0.45 5.11 13.30
CA PRO A 229 -1.70 4.91 14.04
C PRO A 229 -1.80 3.50 14.65
N LEU A 230 -0.86 2.60 14.36
CA LEU A 230 -0.92 1.23 14.86
C LEU A 230 0.16 0.92 15.87
N TYR A 231 1.30 1.60 15.86
CA TYR A 231 2.42 1.31 16.77
C TYR A 231 2.83 2.54 17.58
N PRO A 232 3.16 2.37 18.87
CA PRO A 232 3.13 1.11 19.63
C PRO A 232 1.72 0.67 20.03
N GLN A 233 0.76 1.60 20.06
CA GLN A 233 -0.63 1.37 20.42
C GLN A 233 -1.54 1.72 19.23
N VAL A 234 -2.61 0.94 19.07
CA VAL A 234 -3.61 1.21 18.05
C VAL A 234 -4.42 2.44 18.46
N ARG A 235 -4.43 3.45 17.60
CA ARG A 235 -5.26 4.65 17.71
C ARG A 235 -6.45 4.50 16.79
N ASP A 236 -7.62 4.90 17.27
CA ASP A 236 -8.81 5.01 16.42
C ASP A 236 -8.66 6.26 15.55
N VAL A 237 -8.65 6.06 14.23
CA VAL A 237 -8.47 7.10 13.23
C VAL A 237 -9.60 6.95 12.24
N SER A 238 -10.35 8.03 12.00
CA SER A 238 -11.45 8.02 11.05
C SER A 238 -10.96 7.57 9.66
N PRO A 239 -11.71 6.73 8.93
CA PRO A 239 -11.29 6.24 7.61
C PRO A 239 -10.96 7.34 6.58
N GLY A 240 -11.50 8.56 6.76
CA GLY A 240 -11.24 9.73 5.91
C GLY A 240 -10.26 10.75 6.50
N ASP A 241 -9.63 10.44 7.64
CA ASP A 241 -8.60 11.33 8.20
C ASP A 241 -7.25 11.11 7.49
N PHE A 242 -6.83 12.17 6.79
CA PHE A 242 -5.58 12.25 6.06
C PHE A 242 -4.64 13.33 6.62
N GLY A 243 -4.93 13.84 7.82
CA GLY A 243 -4.19 14.93 8.45
C GLY A 243 -2.85 14.51 9.04
N THR A 244 -2.70 13.26 9.49
CA THR A 244 -1.46 12.79 10.12
C THR A 244 -0.85 11.62 9.33
N PRO A 245 -0.08 11.88 8.28
CA PRO A 245 0.57 10.82 7.50
C PRO A 245 1.68 10.14 8.30
N LEU A 246 1.83 8.84 8.05
CA LEU A 246 2.97 8.08 8.55
C LEU A 246 4.26 8.66 7.96
N GLN A 247 5.18 9.08 8.82
CA GLN A 247 6.49 9.62 8.44
C GLN A 247 7.47 8.51 8.06
N LEU A 248 7.06 7.64 7.11
CA LEU A 248 7.84 6.56 6.53
C LEU A 248 7.77 6.64 5.01
N LEU A 249 8.92 6.89 4.41
CA LEU A 249 9.09 7.06 2.98
C LEU A 249 9.89 5.90 2.39
N ALA A 250 9.33 5.20 1.41
CA ALA A 250 10.07 4.30 0.51
C ALA A 250 10.93 5.14 -0.44
N HIS A 251 12.08 5.60 0.06
CA HIS A 251 12.88 6.64 -0.57
C HIS A 251 13.55 6.19 -1.86
N ALA A 252 14.14 4.99 -1.89
CA ALA A 252 14.81 4.50 -3.10
C ALA A 252 14.77 2.99 -3.23
N VAL A 253 14.81 2.52 -4.47
CA VAL A 253 15.03 1.12 -4.82
C VAL A 253 16.17 1.00 -5.83
N ARG A 254 16.95 -0.08 -5.71
CA ARG A 254 18.05 -0.41 -6.62
C ARG A 254 17.94 -1.88 -7.02
N PHE A 255 18.08 -2.15 -8.31
CA PHE A 255 17.97 -3.50 -8.86
C PHE A 255 18.60 -3.55 -10.26
N THR A 256 18.89 -4.75 -10.73
CA THR A 256 19.18 -4.99 -12.15
C THR A 256 17.87 -5.36 -12.83
N ASP A 257 17.49 -4.61 -13.86
CA ASP A 257 16.29 -4.90 -14.64
C ASP A 257 16.38 -6.31 -15.24
N PRO A 258 15.45 -7.23 -14.91
CA PRO A 258 15.54 -8.61 -15.34
C PRO A 258 15.16 -8.80 -16.83
N VAL A 259 14.65 -7.77 -17.50
CA VAL A 259 14.31 -7.78 -18.93
C VAL A 259 15.45 -7.15 -19.74
N SER A 260 15.89 -5.95 -19.39
CA SER A 260 16.93 -5.24 -20.15
C SER A 260 18.36 -5.53 -19.69
N GLY A 261 18.54 -6.03 -18.47
CA GLY A 261 19.87 -6.21 -17.85
C GLY A 261 20.48 -4.92 -17.30
N GLU A 262 19.80 -3.77 -17.42
CA GLU A 262 20.32 -2.48 -16.97
C GLU A 262 20.27 -2.33 -15.44
N ALA A 263 21.31 -1.74 -14.85
CA ALA A 263 21.26 -1.34 -13.45
C ALA A 263 20.35 -0.11 -13.26
N ARG A 264 19.27 -0.26 -12.49
CA ARG A 264 18.29 0.80 -12.22
C ARG A 264 18.42 1.31 -10.78
N VAL A 265 18.30 2.62 -10.62
CA VAL A 265 18.14 3.30 -9.33
C VAL A 265 16.96 4.25 -9.46
N ILE A 266 15.89 3.99 -8.70
CA ILE A 266 14.71 4.85 -8.69
C ILE A 266 14.62 5.50 -7.32
N VAL A 267 14.49 6.82 -7.31
CA VAL A 267 14.44 7.64 -6.09
C VAL A 267 13.11 8.40 -6.07
N SER A 268 12.46 8.43 -4.92
CA SER A 268 11.25 9.20 -4.68
C SER A 268 11.54 10.69 -4.81
N ARG A 269 10.56 11.43 -5.35
CA ARG A 269 10.57 12.91 -5.35
C ARG A 269 9.97 13.50 -4.08
N ARG A 270 9.45 12.67 -3.17
CA ARG A 270 8.94 13.09 -1.87
C ARG A 270 10.08 13.21 -0.89
N GLU A 271 9.88 14.10 0.07
CA GLU A 271 10.79 14.33 1.18
C GLU A 271 10.04 14.15 2.51
N LEU A 272 10.80 14.02 3.60
CA LEU A 272 10.28 14.09 4.96
C LEU A 272 10.51 15.51 5.49
N PRO A 273 9.58 16.08 6.29
CA PRO A 273 8.30 15.50 6.69
C PRO A 273 7.28 15.40 5.55
N ILE A 274 6.47 14.35 5.55
CA ILE A 274 5.32 14.20 4.65
C ILE A 274 4.18 15.06 5.20
N ALA A 275 3.67 15.99 4.39
CA ALA A 275 2.55 16.87 4.75
C ALA A 275 1.19 16.13 4.77
N GLY A 276 0.31 16.51 5.69
CA GLY A 276 -1.06 16.03 5.75
C GLY A 276 -1.98 16.76 4.77
N ALA A 277 -3.08 16.14 4.37
CA ALA A 277 -4.03 16.80 3.45
C ALA A 277 -4.86 17.91 4.12
N ASN A 278 -4.95 17.91 5.45
CA ASN A 278 -5.68 18.93 6.21
C ASN A 278 -4.88 20.23 6.44
N ASP A 279 -3.58 20.25 6.09
CA ASP A 279 -2.72 21.43 6.27
C ASP A 279 -3.04 22.57 5.28
N GLY A 280 -3.93 22.33 4.30
CA GLY A 280 -4.38 23.32 3.32
C GLY A 280 -5.67 24.08 3.67
N ALA A 281 -6.32 23.80 4.80
CA ALA A 281 -7.59 24.41 5.18
C ALA A 281 -7.48 25.61 6.15
N VAL A 282 -6.36 26.33 6.14
CA VAL A 282 -6.29 27.69 6.72
C VAL A 282 -6.34 28.70 5.57
N SER A 283 -7.49 28.75 4.89
CA SER A 283 -7.84 29.88 4.04
C SER A 283 -8.58 30.89 4.89
N VAL A 284 -7.83 31.90 5.35
CA VAL A 284 -8.22 33.29 5.60
C VAL A 284 -9.73 33.47 5.85
N ALA A 285 -10.12 33.46 7.13
CA ALA A 285 -11.29 34.22 7.54
C ALA A 285 -10.93 35.70 7.35
N ASP A 286 -11.27 36.23 6.16
CA ASP A 286 -11.27 37.67 5.93
C ASP A 286 -12.26 38.29 6.90
N GLY A 287 -11.71 39.03 7.86
CA GLY A 287 -12.45 40.01 8.63
C GLY A 287 -12.85 41.16 7.72
N GLY A 288 -14.09 41.61 7.87
CA GLY A 288 -14.58 42.79 7.16
C GLY A 288 -16.02 43.10 7.52
N LEU A 289 -16.18 43.86 8.61
CA LEU A 289 -17.25 44.81 8.97
C LEU A 289 -18.69 44.49 8.53
#